data_AF-A0A3M2D8H1-F1
#
_entry.id   AF-A0A3M2D8H1-F1
#
_cell.length_a   1.000
_cell.length_b   1.000
_cell.length_c   1.000
_cell.angle_alpha   90.00
_cell.angle_beta   90.00
_cell.angle_gamma   90.00
#
_symmetry.space_group_name_H-M   'P 1'
#
loop_
_entity.id
_entity.type
_entity.pdbx_description
1 polymer ?
#
loop_
_entity_poly.entity_id
_entity_poly.type
_entity_poly.pdbx_seq_one_letter_code
_entity_poly.pdbx_strand_id
1 'polypeptide(L)'
;MAEQASTQTESGPRRPQPPRQAGREGGRGQVDRWKWARELGEQVKDIETVKATELVEVARKAGKQLKLAGLNMNQIRRFLTELREIESALKHRMGDIDLQDRVVLLRPKLAYAAGRQREQVRPLMEILDPAIRNATSEQGFTNLLRLVESIVAYHRFYGGE
;
A
#
# COMPACT_ATOMS: atom_id res chain seq x y z
N MET A 1 -39.87 -54.33 24.57
CA MET A 1 -39.39 -53.02 24.09
C MET A 1 -37.87 -53.05 24.05
N ALA A 2 -37.31 -52.48 22.99
CA ALA A 2 -35.88 -52.33 22.69
C ALA A 2 -35.14 -53.59 22.24
N GLU A 3 -35.18 -53.87 20.93
CA GLU A 3 -34.11 -54.58 20.24
C GLU A 3 -33.43 -53.58 19.30
N GLN A 4 -32.15 -53.32 19.59
CA GLN A 4 -31.33 -52.30 18.95
C GLN A 4 -30.70 -52.85 17.67
N ALA A 5 -30.53 -51.92 16.74
CA ALA A 5 -29.91 -52.09 15.43
C ALA A 5 -28.50 -52.67 15.48
N SER A 6 -28.13 -53.41 14.43
CA SER A 6 -26.76 -53.41 13.92
C SER A 6 -26.76 -53.54 12.40
N THR A 7 -26.06 -52.58 11.82
CA THR A 7 -26.05 -52.10 10.45
C THR A 7 -25.29 -53.01 9.49
N GLN A 8 -25.93 -53.38 8.39
CA GLN A 8 -25.22 -53.87 7.19
C GLN A 8 -24.52 -52.68 6.52
N THR A 9 -23.22 -52.84 6.27
CA THR A 9 -22.40 -51.85 5.57
C THR A 9 -22.35 -52.25 4.09
N GLU A 10 -23.19 -51.64 3.26
CA GLU A 10 -23.11 -51.80 1.80
C GLU A 10 -21.94 -50.98 1.24
N SER A 11 -21.07 -51.69 0.52
CA SER A 11 -19.91 -51.16 -0.18
C SER A 11 -20.34 -50.69 -1.59
N GLY A 12 -20.54 -49.38 -1.77
CA GLY A 12 -20.83 -48.78 -3.07
C GLY A 12 -19.60 -48.71 -4.00
N PRO A 13 -19.77 -48.71 -5.33
CA PRO A 13 -18.68 -48.82 -6.29
C PRO A 13 -17.86 -47.51 -6.41
N ARG A 14 -16.53 -47.65 -6.41
CA ARG A 14 -15.58 -46.53 -6.59
C ARG A 14 -15.69 -45.97 -8.01
N ARG A 15 -16.04 -44.69 -8.15
CA ARG A 15 -15.95 -43.95 -9.42
C ARG A 15 -14.47 -43.73 -9.81
N PRO A 16 -14.09 -43.86 -11.09
CA PRO A 16 -12.75 -43.52 -11.55
C PRO A 16 -12.54 -42.00 -11.50
N GLN A 17 -11.40 -41.57 -10.95
CA GLN A 17 -10.99 -40.16 -10.97
C GLN A 17 -10.48 -39.80 -12.37
N PRO A 18 -10.86 -38.63 -12.92
CA PRO A 18 -10.27 -38.15 -14.18
C PRO A 18 -8.80 -37.78 -13.99
N PRO A 19 -7.98 -37.83 -15.06
CA PRO A 19 -6.56 -37.53 -14.96
C PRO A 19 -6.34 -36.09 -14.50
N ARG A 20 -5.44 -35.91 -13.54
CA ARG A 20 -4.96 -34.59 -13.09
C ARG A 20 -4.37 -33.86 -14.30
N GLN A 21 -5.11 -32.90 -14.84
CA GLN A 21 -4.55 -31.97 -15.81
C GLN A 21 -3.41 -31.20 -15.14
N ALA A 22 -2.20 -31.46 -15.61
CA ALA A 22 -1.02 -30.68 -15.29
C ALA A 22 -1.21 -29.28 -15.89
N GLY A 23 -1.74 -28.35 -15.10
CA GLY A 23 -1.77 -26.94 -15.43
C GLY A 23 -0.36 -26.37 -15.50
N ARG A 24 0.24 -26.40 -16.69
CA ARG A 24 1.36 -25.53 -17.06
C ARG A 24 0.94 -24.67 -18.23
N GLU A 25 0.12 -23.66 -17.93
CA GLU A 25 -0.18 -22.52 -18.78
C GLU A 25 -0.14 -21.29 -17.87
N GLY A 26 0.63 -20.23 -18.09
CA GLY A 26 1.64 -19.95 -19.09
C GLY A 26 2.44 -18.73 -18.63
N GLY A 27 3.74 -18.72 -18.95
CA GLY A 27 4.58 -17.53 -18.85
C GLY A 27 4.20 -16.54 -19.95
N ARG A 28 3.07 -15.85 -19.80
CA ARG A 28 2.79 -14.62 -20.54
C ARG A 28 3.28 -13.48 -19.65
N GLY A 29 4.28 -12.74 -20.14
CA GLY A 29 4.91 -11.63 -19.42
C GLY A 29 3.88 -10.80 -18.68
N GLN A 30 3.87 -10.92 -17.35
CA GLN A 30 2.94 -10.21 -16.51
C GLN A 30 3.27 -8.73 -16.66
N VAL A 31 2.44 -7.99 -17.40
CA VAL A 31 2.58 -6.54 -17.52
C VAL A 31 2.56 -5.99 -16.10
N ASP A 32 3.66 -5.33 -15.72
CA ASP A 32 3.80 -4.76 -14.40
C ASP A 32 2.80 -3.62 -14.22
N ARG A 33 1.64 -3.95 -13.66
CA ARG A 33 0.48 -3.08 -13.50
C ARG A 33 0.81 -1.78 -12.76
N TRP A 34 1.86 -1.78 -11.93
CA TRP A 34 2.25 -0.65 -11.09
C TRP A 34 3.65 -0.11 -11.43
N LYS A 35 4.14 -0.40 -12.65
CA LYS A 35 5.42 0.13 -13.11
C LYS A 35 5.52 1.65 -12.93
N TRP A 36 4.47 2.37 -13.33
CA TRP A 36 4.40 3.84 -13.18
C TRP A 36 4.53 4.29 -11.72
N ALA A 37 3.98 3.53 -10.77
CA ALA A 37 4.01 3.87 -9.36
C ALA A 37 5.41 3.65 -8.79
N ARG A 38 6.11 2.58 -9.20
CA ARG A 38 7.51 2.33 -8.86
C ARG A 38 8.44 3.39 -9.45
N GLU A 39 8.24 3.77 -10.71
CA GLU A 39 9.01 4.84 -11.37
C GLU A 39 8.87 6.18 -10.63
N LEU A 40 7.68 6.49 -10.10
CA LEU A 40 7.47 7.65 -9.25
C LEU A 40 8.11 7.48 -7.87
N GLY A 41 8.03 6.29 -7.27
CA GLY A 41 8.66 5.97 -5.99
C GLY A 41 10.19 6.11 -6.02
N GLU A 42 10.83 5.69 -7.11
CA GLU A 42 12.27 5.85 -7.31
C GLU A 42 12.68 7.34 -7.39
N GLN A 43 11.86 8.21 -7.98
CA GLN A 43 12.13 9.66 -8.03
C GLN A 43 12.10 10.33 -6.65
N VAL A 44 11.41 9.74 -5.67
CA VAL A 44 11.32 10.26 -4.29
C VAL A 44 12.04 9.38 -3.29
N LYS A 45 12.86 8.43 -3.76
CA LYS A 45 13.64 7.54 -2.90
C LYS A 45 14.60 8.32 -2.03
N ASP A 46 15.31 9.28 -2.60
CA ASP A 46 16.25 10.16 -1.88
C ASP A 46 15.50 11.37 -1.27
N ILE A 47 14.47 11.06 -0.47
CA ILE A 47 13.50 12.03 0.06
C ILE A 47 14.13 13.15 0.90
N GLU A 48 15.31 12.92 1.49
CA GLU A 48 16.00 13.91 2.33
C GLU A 48 16.56 15.07 1.49
N THR A 49 17.00 14.79 0.27
CA THR A 49 17.69 15.75 -0.61
C THR A 49 16.87 16.15 -1.84
N VAL A 50 15.67 15.57 -2.02
CA VAL A 50 14.80 15.85 -3.17
C VAL A 50 14.47 17.34 -3.26
N LYS A 51 14.49 17.88 -4.49
CA LYS A 51 14.12 19.28 -4.73
C LYS A 51 12.61 19.45 -4.60
N ALA A 52 12.17 20.60 -4.09
CA ALA A 52 10.75 20.92 -3.96
C ALA A 52 10.00 20.83 -5.30
N THR A 53 10.63 21.24 -6.41
CA THR A 53 10.05 21.16 -7.76
C THR A 53 9.80 19.71 -8.21
N GLU A 54 10.72 18.81 -7.90
CA GLU A 54 10.61 17.39 -8.24
C GLU A 54 9.53 16.70 -7.39
N LEU A 55 9.51 16.98 -6.09
CA LEU A 55 8.46 16.50 -5.18
C LEU A 55 7.07 16.91 -5.66
N VAL A 56 6.89 18.18 -6.05
CA VAL A 56 5.60 18.68 -6.58
C VAL A 56 5.23 17.98 -7.89
N GLU A 57 6.17 17.78 -8.81
CA GLU A 57 5.90 17.08 -10.07
C GLU A 57 5.54 15.61 -9.87
N VAL A 58 6.23 14.90 -8.97
CA VAL A 58 5.88 13.53 -8.58
C VAL A 58 4.49 13.51 -7.96
N ALA A 59 4.20 14.41 -7.02
CA ALA A 59 2.90 14.49 -6.37
C ALA A 59 1.75 14.76 -7.37
N ARG A 60 1.98 15.64 -8.35
CA ARG A 60 1.01 15.93 -9.41
C ARG A 60 0.70 14.70 -10.25
N LYS A 61 1.74 13.98 -10.71
CA LYS A 61 1.58 12.74 -11.48
C LYS A 61 0.88 11.66 -10.65
N ALA A 62 1.33 11.47 -9.40
CA ALA A 62 0.76 10.52 -8.45
C ALA A 62 -0.72 10.81 -8.18
N GLY A 63 -1.08 12.04 -7.79
CA GLY A 63 -2.47 12.42 -7.50
C GLY A 63 -3.41 12.12 -8.68
N LYS A 64 -2.98 12.41 -9.92
CA LYS A 64 -3.74 12.07 -11.14
C LYS A 64 -3.92 10.56 -11.31
N GLN A 65 -2.82 9.81 -11.27
CA GLN A 65 -2.85 8.37 -11.55
C GLN A 65 -3.56 7.59 -10.46
N LEU A 66 -3.40 7.97 -9.19
CA LEU A 66 -4.09 7.37 -8.06
C LEU A 66 -5.60 7.61 -8.13
N LYS A 67 -6.03 8.81 -8.56
CA LYS A 67 -7.45 9.06 -8.85
C LYS A 67 -7.96 8.14 -9.95
N LEU A 68 -7.21 7.98 -11.04
CA LEU A 68 -7.57 7.08 -12.15
C LEU A 68 -7.60 5.60 -11.72
N ALA A 69 -6.74 5.21 -10.78
CA ALA A 69 -6.73 3.89 -10.16
C ALA A 69 -7.88 3.66 -9.17
N GLY A 70 -8.74 4.67 -8.94
CA GLY A 70 -9.89 4.56 -8.05
C GLY A 70 -9.53 4.63 -6.56
N LEU A 71 -8.37 5.20 -6.20
CA LEU A 71 -8.02 5.43 -4.81
C LEU A 71 -8.99 6.43 -4.18
N ASN A 72 -9.63 6.04 -3.08
CA ASN A 72 -10.56 6.91 -2.36
C ASN A 72 -9.78 7.96 -1.55
N MET A 73 -10.24 9.21 -1.55
CA MET A 73 -9.56 10.31 -0.88
C MET A 73 -9.41 10.06 0.62
N ASN A 74 -10.40 9.41 1.26
CA ASN A 74 -10.35 9.08 2.68
C ASN A 74 -9.21 8.14 3.02
N GLN A 75 -8.73 7.31 2.08
CA GLN A 75 -7.59 6.43 2.31
C GLN A 75 -6.28 7.20 2.39
N ILE A 76 -6.08 8.17 1.49
CA ILE A 76 -4.89 9.04 1.50
C ILE A 76 -4.94 9.99 2.70
N ARG A 77 -6.13 10.54 3.02
CA ARG A 77 -6.32 11.41 4.18
C ARG A 77 -6.01 10.72 5.50
N ARG A 78 -6.44 9.46 5.68
CA ARG A 78 -6.09 8.69 6.88
C ARG A 78 -4.59 8.54 7.03
N PHE A 79 -3.88 8.24 5.94
CA PHE A 79 -2.42 8.17 5.97
C PHE A 79 -1.77 9.53 6.31
N LEU A 80 -2.30 10.63 5.74
CA LEU A 80 -1.87 11.98 6.10
C LEU A 80 -2.12 12.31 7.58
N THR A 81 -3.26 11.89 8.14
CA THR A 81 -3.55 12.08 9.57
C THR A 81 -2.49 11.42 10.45
N GLU A 82 -2.09 10.19 10.13
CA GLU A 82 -1.03 9.50 10.89
C GLU A 82 0.32 10.22 10.81
N LEU A 83 0.69 10.77 9.65
CA LEU A 83 1.89 11.60 9.54
C LEU A 83 1.77 12.87 10.40
N ARG A 84 0.61 13.52 10.43
CA ARG A 84 0.38 14.71 11.27
C ARG A 84 0.44 14.39 12.77
N GLU A 85 0.05 13.19 13.19
CA GLU A 85 0.23 12.73 14.57
C GLU A 85 1.71 12.59 14.93
N ILE A 86 2.54 12.03 14.04
CA ILE A 86 3.99 11.96 14.22
C ILE A 86 4.57 13.38 14.31
N GLU A 87 4.22 14.27 13.38
CA GLU A 87 4.67 15.67 13.38
C GLU A 87 4.31 16.39 14.68
N SER A 88 3.09 16.20 15.17
CA SER A 88 2.63 16.77 16.45
C SER A 88 3.46 16.25 17.63
N ALA A 89 3.72 14.93 17.68
CA ALA A 89 4.51 14.32 18.74
C ALA A 89 5.95 14.86 18.79
N LEU A 90 6.57 15.10 17.63
CA LEU A 90 7.91 15.70 17.52
C LEU A 90 7.93 17.15 18.07
N LYS A 91 6.94 17.98 17.67
CA LYS A 91 6.87 19.39 18.11
C LYS A 91 6.74 19.54 19.63
N HIS A 92 6.03 18.63 20.27
CA HIS A 92 5.78 18.70 21.71
C HIS A 92 6.87 18.03 22.55
N ARG A 93 8.00 17.60 21.95
CA ARG A 93 9.15 16.92 22.61
C ARG A 93 8.70 15.93 23.69
N MET A 94 7.72 15.10 23.40
CA MET A 94 7.25 14.09 24.35
C MET A 94 8.29 12.96 24.50
N GLY A 95 9.46 13.26 25.09
CA GLY A 95 10.53 12.35 25.52
C GLY A 95 11.11 11.44 24.44
N ASP A 96 12.38 11.63 24.05
CA ASP A 96 13.18 10.69 23.22
C ASP A 96 12.37 9.89 22.19
N ILE A 97 11.50 10.58 21.44
CA ILE A 97 10.70 9.91 20.44
C ILE A 97 11.64 9.59 19.30
N ASP A 98 11.90 8.30 19.13
CA ASP A 98 12.60 7.83 17.96
C ASP A 98 11.72 8.05 16.72
N LEU A 99 12.02 9.12 16.00
CA LEU A 99 11.40 9.47 14.73
C LEU A 99 11.45 8.28 13.76
N GLN A 100 12.57 7.56 13.74
CA GLN A 100 12.79 6.45 12.84
C GLN A 100 11.81 5.31 13.13
N ASP A 101 11.64 4.96 14.40
CA ASP A 101 10.70 3.93 14.82
C ASP A 101 9.26 4.29 14.42
N ARG A 102 8.86 5.56 14.57
CA ARG A 102 7.52 5.98 14.17
C ARG A 102 7.32 5.97 12.67
N VAL A 103 8.32 6.42 11.91
CA VAL A 103 8.26 6.47 10.44
C VAL A 103 8.27 5.07 9.85
N VAL A 104 9.12 4.15 10.33
CA VAL A 104 9.19 2.78 9.81
C VAL A 104 7.88 2.01 10.04
N LEU A 105 7.16 2.31 11.12
CA LEU A 105 5.85 1.72 11.43
C LEU A 105 4.71 2.17 10.50
N LEU A 106 4.92 3.17 9.64
CA LEU A 106 3.96 3.51 8.58
C LEU A 106 3.90 2.43 7.49
N ARG A 107 5.02 1.72 7.26
CA ARG A 107 5.13 0.68 6.23
C ARG A 107 4.18 -0.50 6.45
N PRO A 108 4.12 -1.16 7.63
CA PRO A 108 3.18 -2.25 7.87
C PRO A 108 1.71 -1.81 7.76
N LYS A 109 1.38 -0.57 8.17
CA LYS A 109 0.02 -0.03 8.03
C LYS A 109 -0.37 0.15 6.55
N LEU A 110 0.54 0.71 5.76
CA LEU A 110 0.35 0.88 4.32
C LEU A 110 0.28 -0.48 3.60
N ALA A 111 1.09 -1.45 4.01
CA ALA A 111 1.06 -2.82 3.51
C ALA A 111 -0.27 -3.52 3.83
N TYR A 112 -0.81 -3.35 5.03
CA TYR A 112 -2.12 -3.88 5.40
C TYR A 112 -3.25 -3.26 4.56
N ALA A 113 -3.24 -1.93 4.40
CA ALA A 113 -4.20 -1.24 3.55
C ALA A 113 -4.13 -1.71 2.09
N ALA A 114 -2.92 -1.89 1.56
CA ALA A 114 -2.67 -2.46 0.24
C ALA A 114 -3.04 -3.96 0.14
N GLY A 115 -2.98 -4.71 1.23
CA GLY A 115 -3.46 -6.10 1.28
C GLY A 115 -4.99 -6.17 1.20
N ARG A 116 -5.69 -5.24 1.85
CA ARG A 116 -7.16 -5.18 1.89
C ARG A 116 -7.77 -4.63 0.60
N GLN A 117 -7.16 -3.62 -0.01
CA GLN A 117 -7.64 -2.95 -1.22
C GLN A 117 -6.50 -2.84 -2.25
N ARG A 118 -6.09 -3.99 -2.76
CA ARG A 118 -4.90 -4.14 -3.58
C ARG A 118 -4.88 -3.26 -4.82
N GLU A 119 -5.98 -3.19 -5.57
CA GLU A 119 -6.00 -2.44 -6.82
C GLU A 119 -5.86 -0.94 -6.61
N GLN A 120 -6.50 -0.41 -5.58
CA GLN A 120 -6.60 1.02 -5.31
C GLN A 120 -5.38 1.54 -4.52
N VAL A 121 -4.95 0.80 -3.49
CA VAL A 121 -3.96 1.28 -2.50
C VAL A 121 -2.55 0.84 -2.84
N ARG A 122 -2.37 -0.29 -3.53
CA ARG A 122 -1.02 -0.77 -3.85
C ARG A 122 -0.18 0.24 -4.63
N PRO A 123 -0.71 0.98 -5.63
CA PRO A 123 0.09 2.02 -6.29
C PRO A 123 0.56 3.12 -5.32
N LEU A 124 -0.26 3.53 -4.35
CA LEU A 124 0.16 4.49 -3.32
C LEU A 124 1.33 3.92 -2.51
N MET A 125 1.25 2.63 -2.13
CA MET A 125 2.32 1.95 -1.42
C MET A 125 3.63 1.92 -2.20
N GLU A 126 3.58 1.59 -3.49
CA GLU A 126 4.78 1.52 -4.34
C GLU A 126 5.45 2.90 -4.51
N ILE A 127 4.69 4.00 -4.42
CA ILE A 127 5.22 5.38 -4.43
C ILE A 127 5.86 5.75 -3.08
N LEU A 128 5.18 5.43 -1.97
CA LEU A 128 5.57 5.95 -0.66
C LEU A 128 6.58 5.07 0.09
N ASP A 129 6.60 3.76 -0.13
CA ASP A 129 7.49 2.86 0.61
C ASP A 129 8.99 3.20 0.45
N PRO A 130 9.51 3.55 -0.74
CA PRO A 130 10.89 4.04 -0.89
C PRO A 130 11.16 5.32 -0.10
N ALA A 131 10.24 6.30 -0.15
CA ALA A 131 10.38 7.55 0.60
C ALA A 131 10.34 7.31 2.12
N ILE A 132 9.45 6.44 2.61
CA ILE A 132 9.36 6.11 4.04
C ILE A 132 10.65 5.45 4.53
N ARG A 133 11.24 4.53 3.76
CA ARG A 133 12.48 3.83 4.14
C ARG A 133 13.67 4.78 4.29
N ASN A 134 13.72 5.85 3.52
CA ASN A 134 14.84 6.80 3.49
C ASN A 134 14.55 8.10 4.23
N ALA A 135 13.37 8.25 4.85
CA ALA A 135 13.04 9.40 5.69
C ALA A 135 13.66 9.24 7.09
N THR A 136 14.98 9.28 7.15
CA THR A 136 15.79 8.98 8.35
C THR A 136 16.04 10.20 9.24
N SER A 137 15.80 11.40 8.73
CA SER A 137 15.95 12.67 9.43
C SER A 137 14.64 13.43 9.54
N GLU A 138 14.60 14.46 10.40
CA GLU A 138 13.47 15.40 10.45
C GLU A 138 13.19 16.07 9.10
N GLN A 139 14.24 16.35 8.32
CA GLN A 139 14.12 16.90 6.98
C GLN A 139 13.51 15.88 6.00
N GLY A 140 13.96 14.63 6.06
CA GLY A 140 13.38 13.52 5.29
C GLY A 140 11.90 13.32 5.60
N PHE A 141 11.54 13.30 6.89
CA PHE A 141 10.15 13.23 7.33
C PHE A 141 9.32 14.44 6.87
N THR A 142 9.87 15.65 6.97
CA THR A 142 9.20 16.88 6.49
C THR A 142 8.92 16.80 4.99
N ASN A 143 9.87 16.29 4.20
CA ASN A 143 9.68 16.09 2.77
C ASN A 143 8.66 14.98 2.46
N LEU A 144 8.66 13.88 3.22
CA LEU A 144 7.63 12.84 3.12
C LEU A 144 6.22 13.41 3.39
N LEU A 145 6.06 14.21 4.45
CA LEU A 145 4.80 14.87 4.78
C LEU A 145 4.33 15.79 3.64
N ARG A 146 5.22 16.65 3.13
CA ARG A 146 4.94 17.54 1.99
C ARG A 146 4.55 16.78 0.72
N LEU A 147 5.21 15.65 0.45
CA LEU A 147 4.88 14.78 -0.68
C LEU A 147 3.44 14.27 -0.55
N VAL A 148 3.07 13.72 0.60
CA VAL A 148 1.71 13.19 0.83
C VAL A 148 0.66 14.29 0.77
N GLU A 149 0.91 15.46 1.34
CA GLU A 149 0.02 16.62 1.25
C GLU A 149 -0.22 17.06 -0.18
N SER A 150 0.86 17.13 -0.96
CA SER A 150 0.79 17.49 -2.37
C SER A 150 0.02 16.44 -3.18
N ILE A 151 0.19 15.14 -2.87
CA ILE A 151 -0.60 14.07 -3.49
C ILE A 151 -2.08 14.23 -3.17
N VAL A 152 -2.44 14.51 -1.90
CA VAL A 152 -3.82 14.77 -1.48
C VAL A 152 -4.40 15.97 -2.22
N ALA A 153 -3.67 17.08 -2.31
CA ALA A 153 -4.10 18.28 -3.02
C ALA A 153 -4.35 18.01 -4.51
N TYR A 154 -3.41 17.35 -5.19
CA TYR A 154 -3.57 17.03 -6.62
C TYR A 154 -4.63 15.95 -6.87
N HIS A 155 -4.76 14.95 -6.00
CA HIS A 155 -5.84 13.96 -6.08
C HIS A 155 -7.21 14.66 -6.03
N ARG A 156 -7.40 15.61 -5.11
CA ARG A 156 -8.60 16.45 -5.06
C ARG A 156 -8.78 17.28 -6.32
N PHE A 157 -7.71 17.93 -6.80
CA PHE A 157 -7.73 18.73 -8.02
C PHE A 157 -8.19 17.93 -9.25
N TYR A 158 -7.82 16.65 -9.34
CA TYR A 158 -8.26 15.75 -10.42
C TYR A 158 -9.62 15.08 -10.16
N GLY A 159 -10.41 15.57 -9.20
CA GLY A 159 -11.78 15.14 -8.93
C GLY A 159 -11.88 13.96 -7.97
N GLY A 160 -10.89 13.77 -7.08
CA GLY A 160 -10.98 12.81 -6.00
C GLY A 160 -11.97 13.20 -4.91
N GLU A 161 -12.65 12.21 -4.33
CA GLU A 161 -13.64 12.32 -3.25
C GLU A 161 -13.38 11.33 -2.12
#